data_AF-A0A2S6U3F2-F1
#
_entry.id   AF-A0A2S6U3F2-F1
#
_cell.length_a   1.000
_cell.length_b   1.000
_cell.length_c   1.000
_cell.angle_alpha   90.00
_cell.angle_beta   90.00
_cell.angle_gamma   90.00
#
_symmetry.space_group_name_H-M   'P 1'
#
loop_
_entity.id
_entity.type
_entity.pdbx_description
1 polymer ?
#
loop_
_entity_poly.entity_id
_entity_poly.type
_entity_poly.pdbx_seq_one_letter_code
_entity_poly.pdbx_strand_id
1 'polypeptide(L)'
;MTARAMLLLASLALYFGQAPTARAAERAQPVVVDLSEDFVAITAGFNGTDVLLFGATSGIGEVVVVIVGPSQRATVRLKEKIAGIWVNGREVSFKDVPAFYQVLSTDTLDEWLPLQVREANQIGVEYLEILPDGDVEPATAAEFRNALIRNKQAKGHYGKVEDP
;
A
#
# COMPACT_ATOMS: atom_id res chain seq x y z
N MET A 1 -47.91 9.61 -47.28
CA MET A 1 -47.49 9.95 -45.90
C MET A 1 -46.85 8.77 -45.15
N THR A 2 -46.30 7.76 -45.84
CA THR A 2 -45.82 6.51 -45.21
C THR A 2 -44.30 6.37 -45.17
N ALA A 3 -43.55 7.03 -46.05
CA ALA A 3 -42.09 6.91 -46.13
C ALA A 3 -41.33 7.68 -45.03
N ARG A 4 -41.86 8.84 -44.56
CA ARG A 4 -41.23 9.64 -43.49
C ARG A 4 -41.37 9.01 -42.10
N ALA A 5 -42.46 8.28 -41.85
CA ALA A 5 -42.66 7.57 -40.59
C ALA A 5 -41.74 6.34 -40.45
N MET A 6 -41.40 5.70 -41.57
CA MET A 6 -40.52 4.52 -41.59
C MET A 6 -39.04 4.87 -41.35
N LEU A 7 -38.61 6.08 -41.77
CA LEU A 7 -37.25 6.58 -41.54
C LEU A 7 -37.00 7.04 -40.09
N LEU A 8 -38.04 7.49 -39.37
CA LEU A 8 -37.91 7.87 -37.94
C LEU A 8 -37.93 6.66 -36.99
N LEU A 9 -38.55 5.55 -37.38
CA LEU A 9 -38.49 4.29 -36.64
C LEU A 9 -37.13 3.58 -36.81
N ALA A 10 -36.50 3.73 -37.97
CA ALA A 10 -35.18 3.16 -38.23
C ALA A 10 -34.05 3.88 -37.48
N SER A 11 -34.17 5.19 -37.23
CA SER A 11 -33.17 5.95 -36.47
C SER A 11 -33.25 5.74 -34.95
N LEU A 12 -34.42 5.42 -34.40
CA LEU A 12 -34.57 5.09 -32.98
C LEU A 12 -34.05 3.68 -32.64
N ALA A 13 -34.10 2.75 -33.60
CA ALA A 13 -33.54 1.40 -33.44
C ALA A 13 -31.99 1.39 -33.43
N LEU A 14 -31.34 2.37 -34.06
CA LEU A 14 -29.88 2.48 -34.07
C LEU A 14 -29.30 3.03 -32.75
N TYR A 15 -30.10 3.75 -31.95
CA TYR A 15 -29.67 4.27 -30.65
C TYR A 15 -29.76 3.23 -29.52
N PHE A 16 -30.58 2.19 -29.66
CA PHE A 16 -30.74 1.14 -28.65
C PHE A 16 -29.67 0.04 -28.72
N GLY A 17 -28.81 0.02 -29.74
CA GLY A 17 -27.77 -0.99 -29.93
C GLY A 17 -26.44 -0.72 -29.23
N GLN A 18 -26.28 0.44 -28.58
CA GLN A 18 -25.07 0.81 -27.84
C GLN A 18 -25.15 0.24 -26.41
N ALA A 19 -25.27 -1.09 -26.29
CA ALA A 19 -25.06 -1.73 -25.00
C ALA A 19 -23.60 -1.50 -24.60
N PRO A 20 -23.30 -0.93 -23.41
CA PRO A 20 -21.93 -0.85 -22.95
C PRO A 20 -21.39 -2.27 -22.91
N THR A 21 -20.39 -2.56 -23.74
CA THR A 21 -19.63 -3.80 -23.65
C THR A 21 -19.03 -3.81 -22.26
N ALA A 22 -19.62 -4.62 -21.38
CA ALA A 22 -19.07 -4.85 -20.06
C ALA A 22 -17.64 -5.35 -20.28
N ARG A 23 -16.66 -4.48 -20.02
CA ARG A 23 -15.24 -4.84 -20.03
C ARG A 23 -15.14 -6.01 -19.06
N ALA A 24 -14.92 -7.22 -19.59
CA ALA A 24 -14.74 -8.39 -18.77
C ALA A 24 -13.63 -8.06 -17.77
N ALA A 25 -13.94 -8.16 -16.48
CA ALA A 25 -12.94 -8.01 -15.45
C ALA A 25 -11.84 -9.03 -15.74
N GLU A 26 -10.69 -8.54 -16.18
CA GLU A 26 -9.52 -9.35 -16.45
C GLU A 26 -9.16 -10.02 -15.13
N ARG A 27 -9.37 -11.34 -15.05
CA ARG A 27 -9.12 -12.08 -13.80
C ARG A 27 -7.64 -11.95 -13.48
N ALA A 28 -7.33 -11.61 -12.23
CA ALA A 28 -5.97 -11.64 -11.73
C ALA A 28 -5.32 -12.98 -12.09
N GLN A 29 -4.17 -12.91 -12.75
CA GLN A 29 -3.42 -14.11 -13.14
C GLN A 29 -2.94 -14.82 -11.88
N PRO A 30 -3.06 -16.16 -11.79
CA PRO A 30 -2.61 -16.88 -10.62
C PRO A 30 -1.09 -16.78 -10.49
N VAL A 31 -0.63 -16.33 -9.32
CA VAL A 31 0.78 -16.33 -8.94
C VAL A 31 0.99 -17.47 -7.94
N VAL A 32 1.97 -18.33 -8.22
CA VAL A 32 2.43 -19.34 -7.27
C VAL A 32 3.68 -18.80 -6.58
N VAL A 33 3.72 -18.87 -5.25
CA VAL A 33 4.84 -18.39 -4.44
C VAL A 33 5.28 -19.47 -3.46
N ASP A 34 6.57 -19.52 -3.17
CA ASP A 34 7.16 -20.43 -2.19
C ASP A 34 8.39 -19.79 -1.51
N LEU A 35 8.70 -20.22 -0.29
CA LEU A 35 9.84 -19.74 0.48
C LEU A 35 10.87 -20.86 0.64
N SER A 36 12.15 -20.50 0.69
CA SER A 36 13.21 -21.46 0.99
C SER A 36 13.08 -22.07 2.39
N GLU A 37 12.50 -21.33 3.33
CA GLU A 37 12.27 -21.73 4.70
C GLU A 37 11.01 -21.06 5.25
N ASP A 38 10.00 -21.86 5.58
CA ASP A 38 8.70 -21.38 6.06
C ASP A 38 8.71 -20.99 7.55
N PHE A 39 9.74 -21.39 8.28
CA PHE A 39 9.85 -21.17 9.73
C PHE A 39 11.29 -20.95 10.18
N VAL A 40 11.54 -19.78 10.76
CA VAL A 40 12.85 -19.42 11.33
C VAL A 40 12.75 -19.36 12.84
N ALA A 41 13.47 -20.25 13.53
CA ALA A 41 13.51 -20.28 14.99
C ALA A 41 14.42 -19.16 15.57
N ILE A 42 13.83 -18.24 16.33
CA ILE A 42 14.57 -17.16 17.00
C ILE A 42 14.99 -17.61 18.41
N THR A 43 16.28 -17.88 18.61
CA THR A 43 16.86 -18.29 19.90
C THR A 43 17.91 -17.28 20.38
N ALA A 44 18.44 -17.44 21.61
CA ALA A 44 19.43 -16.52 22.18
C ALA A 44 20.73 -16.37 21.34
N GLY A 45 21.03 -17.33 20.46
CA GLY A 45 22.17 -17.29 19.54
C GLY A 45 21.81 -16.86 18.11
N PHE A 46 20.59 -16.37 17.87
CA PHE A 46 20.17 -15.95 16.54
C PHE A 46 20.87 -14.66 16.11
N ASN A 47 21.52 -14.68 14.94
CA ASN A 47 22.27 -13.54 14.39
C ASN A 47 21.71 -13.07 13.03
N GLY A 48 20.45 -13.42 12.73
CA GLY A 48 19.86 -13.23 11.39
C GLY A 48 19.91 -14.51 10.56
N THR A 49 19.07 -14.55 9.53
CA THR A 49 19.10 -15.55 8.45
C THR A 49 18.61 -14.89 7.18
N ASP A 50 19.00 -15.46 6.04
CA ASP A 50 18.50 -15.05 4.74
C ASP A 50 17.36 -15.98 4.32
N VAL A 51 16.23 -15.41 3.91
CA VAL A 51 15.08 -16.15 3.39
C VAL A 51 14.90 -15.79 1.93
N LEU A 52 14.79 -16.79 1.07
CA LEU A 52 14.62 -16.60 -0.36
C LEU A 52 13.17 -16.86 -0.75
N LEU A 53 12.52 -15.83 -1.31
CA LEU A 53 11.18 -15.90 -1.88
C LEU A 53 11.29 -16.16 -3.38
N PHE A 54 10.57 -17.17 -3.85
CA PHE A 54 10.44 -17.47 -5.27
C PHE A 54 8.98 -17.45 -5.68
N GLY A 55 8.73 -17.18 -6.95
CA GLY A 55 7.39 -17.31 -7.51
C GLY A 55 7.40 -17.44 -9.01
N ALA A 56 6.27 -17.86 -9.56
CA ALA A 56 6.03 -17.97 -10.98
C ALA A 56 4.60 -17.52 -11.31
N THR A 57 4.47 -16.83 -12.44
CA THR A 57 3.18 -16.46 -13.05
C THR A 57 3.14 -16.98 -14.48
N SER A 58 1.97 -17.41 -14.95
CA SER A 58 1.81 -17.99 -16.29
C SER A 58 1.51 -16.97 -17.39
N GLY A 59 1.27 -15.71 -17.04
CA GLY A 59 0.97 -14.65 -18.00
C GLY A 59 1.92 -13.47 -17.92
N ILE A 60 1.74 -12.55 -18.86
CA ILE A 60 2.47 -11.29 -18.91
C ILE A 60 1.79 -10.34 -17.92
N GLY A 61 2.57 -9.73 -17.03
CA GLY A 61 2.10 -8.76 -16.06
C GLY A 61 3.19 -8.36 -15.08
N GLU A 62 2.93 -7.26 -14.39
CA GLU A 62 3.82 -6.72 -13.36
C GLU A 62 3.53 -7.35 -11.99
N VAL A 63 4.57 -7.47 -11.16
CA VAL A 63 4.50 -8.11 -9.84
C VAL A 63 4.93 -7.14 -8.77
N VAL A 64 4.14 -7.08 -7.69
CA VAL A 64 4.47 -6.33 -6.48
C VAL A 64 4.55 -7.28 -5.30
N VAL A 65 5.62 -7.16 -4.52
CA VAL A 65 5.82 -7.89 -3.27
C VAL A 65 5.78 -6.89 -2.13
N VAL A 66 4.84 -7.09 -1.20
CA VAL A 66 4.73 -6.30 0.03
C VAL A 66 5.13 -7.15 1.22
N ILE A 67 6.15 -6.71 1.95
CA ILE A 67 6.65 -7.38 3.15
C ILE A 67 6.18 -6.58 4.36
N VAL A 68 5.40 -7.21 5.23
CA VAL A 68 4.85 -6.57 6.44
C VAL A 68 5.30 -7.35 7.68
N GLY A 69 5.98 -6.66 8.59
CA GLY A 69 6.36 -7.22 9.88
C GLY A 69 5.21 -7.15 10.91
N PRO A 70 5.34 -7.84 12.05
CA PRO A 70 4.30 -7.88 13.07
C PRO A 70 3.92 -6.48 13.54
N SER A 71 2.63 -6.29 13.78
CA SER A 71 2.07 -5.04 14.30
C SER A 71 2.52 -4.79 15.74
N GLN A 72 2.89 -3.53 16.03
CA GLN A 72 3.27 -3.09 17.36
C GLN A 72 2.67 -1.73 17.70
N ARG A 73 2.59 -1.42 18.99
CA ARG A 73 2.32 -0.06 19.46
C ARG A 73 3.57 0.79 19.30
N ALA A 74 3.43 2.00 18.77
CA ALA A 74 4.52 2.96 18.67
C ALA A 74 4.11 4.32 19.23
N THR A 75 5.00 4.98 19.98
CA THR A 75 4.79 6.35 20.46
C THR A 75 5.86 7.26 19.89
N VAL A 76 5.43 8.33 19.23
CA VAL A 76 6.30 9.40 18.72
C VAL A 76 6.27 10.56 19.71
N ARG A 77 7.47 11.05 20.05
CA ARG A 77 7.67 12.18 20.98
C ARG A 77 8.39 13.31 20.26
N LEU A 78 7.87 14.52 20.39
CA LEU A 78 8.53 15.72 19.90
C LEU A 78 9.55 16.19 20.94
N LYS A 79 10.79 16.46 20.49
CA LYS A 79 11.79 17.12 21.33
C LYS A 79 11.59 18.63 21.25
N GLU A 80 11.45 19.25 22.41
CA GLU A 80 11.26 20.69 22.55
C GLU A 80 12.42 21.26 23.38
N LYS A 81 12.82 22.50 23.09
CA LYS A 81 13.91 23.17 23.81
C LYS A 81 13.32 24.17 24.78
N ILE A 82 13.38 23.86 26.07
CA ILE A 82 12.87 24.70 27.15
C ILE A 82 14.04 25.13 28.02
N ALA A 83 14.20 26.44 28.25
CA ALA A 83 15.28 27.00 29.07
C ALA A 83 16.69 26.48 28.71
N GLY A 84 16.95 26.25 27.42
CA GLY A 84 18.24 25.77 26.92
C GLY A 84 18.43 24.24 26.92
N ILE A 85 17.51 23.48 27.51
CA ILE A 85 17.59 22.02 27.65
C ILE A 85 16.57 21.35 26.72
N TRP A 86 16.94 20.20 26.15
CA TRP A 86 16.03 19.37 25.36
C TRP A 86 15.18 18.51 26.28
N VAL A 87 13.86 18.63 26.14
CA VAL A 87 12.90 17.81 26.86
C VAL A 87 11.98 17.10 25.86
N ASN A 88 11.44 15.95 26.25
CA ASN A 88 10.36 15.32 25.50
C ASN A 88 9.08 16.09 25.81
N GLY A 89 8.55 16.78 24.81
CA GLY A 89 7.30 17.54 24.90
C GLY A 89 6.11 16.66 24.51
N ARG A 90 5.35 17.11 23.52
CA ARG A 90 4.13 16.43 23.04
C ARG A 90 4.42 15.01 22.54
N GLU A 91 3.46 14.11 22.74
CA GLU A 91 3.52 12.73 22.27
C GLU A 91 2.20 12.27 21.63
N VAL A 92 2.32 11.39 20.64
CA VAL A 92 1.18 10.69 20.03
C VAL A 92 1.53 9.21 19.94
N SER A 93 0.60 8.36 20.37
CA SER A 93 0.71 6.91 20.24
C SER A 93 -0.11 6.41 19.07
N PHE A 94 0.33 5.33 18.46
CA PHE A 94 -0.30 4.65 17.33
C PHE A 94 -0.44 3.16 17.66
N LYS A 95 -1.57 2.58 17.28
CA LYS A 95 -1.78 1.12 17.31
C LYS A 95 -1.47 0.53 15.95
N ASP A 96 -1.23 -0.78 15.92
CA ASP A 96 -1.11 -1.57 14.70
C ASP A 96 -0.06 -1.08 13.71
N VAL A 97 1.04 -0.51 14.20
CA VAL A 97 2.14 -0.02 13.37
C VAL A 97 3.01 -1.22 12.95
N PRO A 98 3.20 -1.48 11.65
CA PRO A 98 4.12 -2.52 11.21
C PRO A 98 5.53 -2.37 11.82
N ALA A 99 6.12 -3.47 12.27
CA ALA A 99 7.50 -3.44 12.76
C ALA A 99 8.49 -3.13 11.63
N PHE A 100 8.23 -3.71 10.47
CA PHE A 100 8.98 -3.62 9.23
C PHE A 100 7.99 -3.49 8.07
N TYR A 101 8.35 -2.76 7.02
CA TYR A 101 7.52 -2.61 5.84
C TYR A 101 8.40 -2.37 4.61
N GLN A 102 8.28 -3.20 3.58
CA GLN A 102 8.99 -3.04 2.31
C GLN A 102 8.07 -3.33 1.14
N VAL A 103 8.28 -2.62 0.04
CA VAL A 103 7.59 -2.83 -1.24
C VAL A 103 8.64 -3.00 -2.32
N LEU A 104 8.49 -4.06 -3.10
CA LEU A 104 9.30 -4.35 -4.28
C LEU A 104 8.36 -4.45 -5.48
N SER A 105 8.75 -3.90 -6.62
CA SER A 105 7.96 -3.91 -7.84
C SER A 105 8.84 -4.22 -9.04
N THR A 106 8.28 -4.86 -10.06
CA THR A 106 8.96 -5.10 -11.34
C THR A 106 9.05 -3.86 -12.22
N ASP A 107 8.14 -2.89 -12.01
CA ASP A 107 8.10 -1.62 -12.74
C ASP A 107 7.58 -0.47 -11.84
N THR A 108 7.76 0.77 -12.26
CA THR A 108 7.35 2.00 -11.54
C THR A 108 5.86 1.98 -11.20
N LEU A 109 5.53 1.95 -9.91
CA LEU A 109 4.15 1.70 -9.44
C LEU A 109 3.14 2.73 -9.96
N ASP A 110 3.54 4.00 -10.09
CA ASP A 110 2.66 5.07 -10.56
C ASP A 110 2.27 4.94 -12.05
N GLU A 111 3.01 4.17 -12.84
CA GLU A 111 2.79 4.06 -14.29
C GLU A 111 1.70 3.03 -14.64
N TRP A 112 1.60 1.96 -13.86
CA TRP A 112 0.74 0.81 -14.20
C TRP A 112 -0.23 0.39 -13.10
N LEU A 113 0.03 0.73 -11.82
CA LEU A 113 -0.81 0.32 -10.70
C LEU A 113 -1.75 1.46 -10.27
N PRO A 114 -3.07 1.35 -10.48
CA PRO A 114 -4.01 2.43 -10.16
C PRO A 114 -3.96 2.79 -8.68
N LEU A 115 -4.07 4.10 -8.39
CA LEU A 115 -4.04 4.64 -7.02
C LEU A 115 -5.04 3.93 -6.08
N GLN A 116 -6.24 3.62 -6.56
CA GLN A 116 -7.27 2.96 -5.75
C GLN A 116 -6.83 1.55 -5.32
N VAL A 117 -6.07 0.85 -6.17
CA VAL A 117 -5.51 -0.47 -5.84
C VAL A 117 -4.40 -0.32 -4.80
N ARG A 118 -3.57 0.72 -4.93
CA ARG A 118 -2.50 1.02 -3.96
C ARG A 118 -3.06 1.38 -2.59
N GLU A 119 -4.09 2.21 -2.52
CA GLU A 119 -4.76 2.57 -1.28
C GLU A 119 -5.42 1.35 -0.64
N ALA A 120 -6.22 0.59 -1.41
CA ALA A 120 -6.95 -0.56 -0.90
C ALA A 120 -6.04 -1.69 -0.39
N ASN A 121 -4.85 -1.84 -0.96
CA ASN A 121 -3.88 -2.86 -0.57
C ASN A 121 -2.68 -2.30 0.22
N GLN A 122 -2.73 -1.02 0.61
CA GLN A 122 -1.68 -0.33 1.36
C GLN A 122 -0.28 -0.49 0.73
N ILE A 123 -0.17 -0.28 -0.59
CA ILE A 123 1.07 -0.43 -1.39
C ILE A 123 1.76 0.93 -1.53
N GLY A 124 2.72 1.18 -0.65
CA GLY A 124 3.42 2.45 -0.45
C GLY A 124 3.28 2.90 1.00
N VAL A 125 4.36 3.47 1.58
CA VAL A 125 4.36 3.95 2.98
C VAL A 125 3.33 5.04 3.22
N GLU A 126 3.01 5.79 2.18
CA GLU A 126 2.01 6.85 2.12
C GLU A 126 0.58 6.31 2.33
N TYR A 127 0.30 5.07 1.93
CA TYR A 127 -1.02 4.44 2.04
C TYR A 127 -1.15 3.51 3.24
N LEU A 128 -0.11 3.35 4.06
CA LEU A 128 -0.20 2.60 5.30
C LEU A 128 -1.23 3.23 6.25
N GLU A 129 -2.22 2.44 6.65
CA GLU A 129 -3.22 2.86 7.63
C GLU A 129 -2.60 2.82 9.02
N ILE A 130 -2.10 3.97 9.46
CA ILE A 130 -1.51 4.16 10.79
C ILE A 130 -2.34 5.20 11.51
N LEU A 131 -3.20 4.73 12.40
CA LEU A 131 -4.18 5.55 13.12
C LEU A 131 -3.70 5.84 14.55
N PRO A 132 -3.94 7.07 15.06
CA PRO A 132 -3.59 7.42 16.42
C PRO A 132 -4.40 6.58 17.42
N ASP A 133 -3.79 6.29 18.56
CA ASP A 133 -4.46 5.68 19.70
C ASP A 133 -5.15 6.77 20.52
N GLY A 134 -6.44 6.99 20.23
CA GLY A 134 -7.28 7.97 20.92
C GLY A 134 -7.75 9.11 20.03
N ASP A 135 -8.40 10.09 20.64
CA ASP A 135 -8.91 11.28 19.95
C ASP A 135 -7.78 12.30 19.79
N VAL A 136 -7.20 12.35 18.60
CA VAL A 136 -6.12 13.27 18.22
C VAL A 136 -6.58 14.08 17.02
N GLU A 137 -6.39 15.39 17.08
CA GLU A 137 -6.74 16.31 15.99
C GLU A 137 -6.06 15.87 14.68
N PRO A 138 -6.77 15.84 13.53
CA PRO A 138 -6.27 15.24 12.30
C PRO A 138 -4.93 15.78 11.79
N ALA A 139 -4.70 17.10 11.86
CA ALA A 139 -3.43 17.68 11.42
C ALA A 139 -2.27 17.25 12.33
N THR A 140 -2.50 17.19 13.63
CA THR A 140 -1.55 16.68 14.63
C THR A 140 -1.26 15.19 14.40
N ALA A 141 -2.29 14.37 14.15
CA ALA A 141 -2.11 12.95 13.85
C ALA A 141 -1.26 12.75 12.58
N ALA A 142 -1.52 13.53 11.52
CA ALA A 142 -0.75 13.49 10.29
C ALA A 142 0.72 13.91 10.49
N GLU A 143 0.99 14.98 11.25
CA GLU A 143 2.35 15.42 11.59
C GLU A 143 3.14 14.30 12.29
N PHE A 144 2.55 13.69 13.33
CA PHE A 144 3.20 12.63 14.09
C PHE A 144 3.34 11.33 13.30
N ARG A 145 2.38 11.00 12.42
CA ARG A 145 2.48 9.87 11.48
C ARG A 145 3.64 10.05 10.52
N ASN A 146 3.81 11.24 9.95
CA ASN A 146 4.93 11.54 9.06
C ASN A 146 6.27 11.44 9.79
N ALA A 147 6.33 11.91 11.04
CA ALA A 147 7.50 11.75 11.89
C ALA A 147 7.79 10.27 12.22
N LEU A 148 6.77 9.45 12.47
CA LEU A 148 6.89 8.01 12.68
C LEU A 148 7.51 7.33 11.45
N ILE A 149 6.93 7.55 10.27
CA ILE A 149 7.37 6.98 8.99
C ILE A 149 8.83 7.39 8.72
N ARG A 150 9.15 8.68 8.83
CA ARG A 150 10.52 9.18 8.67
C ARG A 150 11.51 8.48 9.61
N ASN A 151 11.13 8.29 10.88
CA ASN A 151 12.00 7.63 11.85
C ASN A 151 12.17 6.12 11.54
N LYS A 152 11.14 5.46 11.01
CA LYS A 152 11.21 4.06 10.58
C LYS A 152 12.08 3.89 9.33
N GLN A 153 11.96 4.80 8.36
CA GLN A 153 12.80 4.82 7.16
C GLN A 153 14.26 5.11 7.51
N ALA A 154 14.53 6.07 8.41
CA ALA A 154 15.89 6.38 8.86
C ALA A 154 16.58 5.18 9.55
N LYS A 155 15.81 4.24 10.10
CA LYS A 155 16.31 2.99 10.69
C LYS A 155 16.37 1.83 9.69
N GLY A 156 15.97 2.03 8.44
CA GLY A 156 15.89 0.99 7.42
C GLY A 156 14.75 -0.02 7.66
N HIS A 157 13.81 0.26 8.57
CA HIS A 157 12.67 -0.64 8.81
C HIS A 157 11.60 -0.48 7.75
N TYR A 158 11.46 0.74 7.22
CA TYR A 158 10.48 1.07 6.18
C TYR A 158 11.22 1.41 4.90
N GLY A 159 10.76 0.81 3.80
CA GLY A 159 11.21 1.12 2.47
C GLY A 159 11.01 2.55 2.06
N LYS A 160 11.86 2.98 1.14
CA LYS A 160 11.43 3.89 0.09
C LYS A 160 11.05 3.00 -1.07
N VAL A 161 9.91 3.25 -1.69
CA VAL A 161 9.63 2.63 -2.99
C VAL A 161 10.74 3.15 -3.91
N GLU A 162 11.68 2.27 -4.27
CA GLU A 162 12.70 2.57 -5.26
C GLU A 162 12.13 2.09 -6.58
N ASP A 163 11.88 3.05 -7.47
CA ASP A 163 11.56 2.74 -8.86
C ASP A 163 12.81 2.15 -9.53
N PRO A 164 12.68 1.10 -10.36
CA PRO A 164 13.80 0.36 -10.92
C PRO A 164 14.75 1.16 -11.81
#